data_AF-A0A7T0RI83-F1
#
_entry.id   AF-A0A7T0RI83-F1
#
_cell.length_a   1.000
_cell.length_b   1.000
_cell.length_c   1.000
_cell.angle_alpha   90.00
_cell.angle_beta   90.00
_cell.angle_gamma   90.00
#
_symmetry.space_group_name_H-M   'P 1'
#
loop_
_entity.id
_entity.type
_entity.pdbx_description
1 polymer ?
#
loop_
_entity_poly.entity_id
_entity_poly.type
_entity_poly.pdbx_seq_one_letter_code
_entity_poly.pdbx_strand_id
1 'polypeptide(L)'
;MQGMPFADFLARHFGRVPAKLRFTAWDGYEVTLGGWDDPNWYLVTIEDGKPLSLRSRGPVRLVEREYGDRDVNSLREFNDWIWMIRSIEARG
;
A
#
# COMPACT_ATOMS: atom_id res chain seq x y z
N MET A 1 7.87 -8.30 7.90
CA MET A 1 7.26 -7.85 6.62
C MET A 1 8.37 -7.56 5.62
N GLN A 2 8.24 -8.00 4.37
CA GLN A 2 9.14 -7.63 3.27
C GLN A 2 8.33 -7.00 2.12
N GLY A 3 8.97 -6.04 1.46
CA GLY A 3 8.33 -5.16 0.48
C GLY A 3 9.30 -4.06 0.07
N MET A 4 8.77 -2.99 -0.51
CA MET A 4 9.58 -1.81 -0.86
C MET A 4 8.86 -0.50 -0.53
N PRO A 5 9.61 0.62 -0.33
CA PRO A 5 9.00 1.94 -0.23
C PRO A 5 8.11 2.22 -1.43
N PHE A 6 6.92 2.74 -1.19
CA PHE A 6 5.94 2.93 -2.25
C PHE A 6 6.36 4.05 -3.22
N ALA A 7 6.92 5.14 -2.70
CA ALA A 7 7.48 6.20 -3.53
C ALA A 7 8.55 5.70 -4.52
N ASP A 8 9.43 4.80 -4.07
CA ASP A 8 10.44 4.16 -4.92
C ASP A 8 9.80 3.30 -6.01
N PHE A 9 8.77 2.52 -5.66
CA PHE A 9 8.00 1.74 -6.63
C PHE A 9 7.41 2.66 -7.70
N LEU A 10 6.78 3.76 -7.30
CA LEU A 10 6.16 4.72 -8.22
C LEU A 10 7.19 5.38 -9.11
N ALA A 11 8.30 5.86 -8.56
CA ALA A 11 9.38 6.47 -9.34
C ALA A 11 9.96 5.50 -10.38
N ARG A 12 10.15 4.21 -10.01
CA ARG A 12 10.66 3.18 -10.94
C ARG A 12 9.70 2.88 -12.08
N HIS A 13 8.39 2.87 -11.83
CA HIS A 13 7.39 2.47 -12.83
C HIS A 13 6.78 3.62 -13.63
N PHE A 14 6.67 4.82 -13.04
CA PHE A 14 6.06 6.00 -13.66
C PHE A 14 7.06 7.13 -13.96
N GLY A 15 8.34 6.96 -13.61
CA GLY A 15 9.40 7.98 -13.77
C GLY A 15 9.28 9.17 -12.81
N ARG A 16 8.24 9.21 -11.97
CA ARG A 16 7.96 10.21 -10.93
C ARG A 16 6.96 9.62 -9.94
N VAL A 17 6.73 10.31 -8.82
CA VAL A 17 5.61 10.02 -7.92
C VAL A 17 4.37 10.75 -8.44
N PRO A 18 3.31 10.05 -8.92
CA PRO A 18 2.07 10.71 -9.36
C PRO A 18 1.34 11.36 -8.18
N ALA A 19 0.65 12.48 -8.42
CA ALA A 19 -0.11 13.16 -7.37
C ALA A 19 -1.35 12.37 -6.94
N LYS A 20 -1.98 11.63 -7.88
CA LYS A 20 -3.12 10.76 -7.63
C LYS A 20 -2.91 9.40 -8.29
N LEU A 21 -3.38 8.36 -7.61
CA LEU A 21 -3.37 6.99 -8.09
C LEU A 21 -4.75 6.40 -7.93
N ARG A 22 -5.23 5.71 -8.95
CA ARG A 22 -6.39 4.83 -8.85
C ARG A 22 -5.92 3.42 -8.55
N PHE A 23 -6.45 2.83 -7.49
CA PHE A 23 -6.25 1.44 -7.14
C PHE A 23 -7.50 0.66 -7.51
N THR A 24 -7.31 -0.54 -8.05
CA THR A 24 -8.39 -1.51 -8.21
C THR A 24 -8.01 -2.78 -7.46
N ALA A 25 -8.89 -3.27 -6.60
CA ALA A 25 -8.71 -4.52 -5.88
C ALA A 25 -9.34 -5.72 -6.64
N TRP A 26 -9.03 -6.93 -6.20
CA TRP A 26 -9.54 -8.16 -6.80
C TRP A 26 -11.05 -8.36 -6.66
N ASP A 27 -11.69 -7.76 -5.66
CA ASP A 27 -13.15 -7.78 -5.45
C ASP A 27 -13.89 -6.70 -6.25
N GLY A 28 -13.17 -5.90 -7.05
CA GLY A 28 -13.74 -4.80 -7.82
C GLY A 28 -13.85 -3.49 -7.04
N TYR A 29 -13.38 -3.43 -5.78
CA TYR A 29 -13.25 -2.15 -5.08
C TYR A 29 -12.27 -1.23 -5.81
N GLU A 30 -12.65 0.05 -5.92
CA GLU A 30 -11.85 1.08 -6.56
C GLU A 30 -11.78 2.32 -5.69
N VAL A 31 -10.59 2.91 -5.60
CA VAL A 31 -10.38 4.16 -4.89
C VAL A 31 -9.32 4.99 -5.59
N THR A 32 -9.48 6.32 -5.56
CA THR A 32 -8.45 7.25 -6.03
C THR A 32 -7.98 8.12 -4.87
N LEU A 33 -6.70 7.98 -4.51
CA LEU A 33 -6.09 8.70 -3.38
C LEU A 33 -4.81 9.43 -3.85
N GLY A 34 -4.31 10.34 -3.02
CA GLY A 34 -3.09 11.11 -3.24
C GLY A 34 -2.16 11.08 -2.02
N GLY A 35 -1.09 11.89 -2.03
CA GLY A 35 -0.14 11.97 -0.90
C GLY A 35 0.91 10.86 -0.89
N TRP A 36 1.35 10.40 -2.07
CA TRP A 36 2.28 9.26 -2.22
C TRP A 36 3.76 9.62 -2.11
N ASP A 37 4.05 10.90 -1.90
CA ASP A 37 5.38 11.42 -1.58
C ASP A 37 5.76 11.20 -0.11
N ASP A 38 4.81 10.77 0.73
CA ASP A 38 5.09 10.38 2.12
C ASP A 38 5.97 9.10 2.17
N PRO A 39 7.15 9.15 2.81
CA PRO A 39 8.09 8.03 2.89
C PRO A 39 7.58 6.85 3.75
N ASN A 40 6.48 7.02 4.48
CA ASN A 40 5.94 5.99 5.37
C ASN A 40 5.16 4.91 4.60
N TRP A 41 4.81 5.12 3.34
CA TRP A 41 4.10 4.11 2.56
C TRP A 41 4.99 2.96 2.09
N TYR A 42 4.52 1.73 2.30
CA TYR A 42 5.23 0.52 1.94
C TYR A 42 4.34 -0.46 1.19
N LEU A 43 4.84 -0.95 0.05
CA LEU A 43 4.19 -2.01 -0.73
C LEU A 43 4.70 -3.37 -0.24
N VAL A 44 3.82 -4.17 0.32
CA VAL A 44 4.14 -5.44 0.98
C VAL A 44 3.66 -6.61 0.14
N THR A 45 4.52 -7.62 0.00
CA THR A 45 4.21 -8.88 -0.71
C THR A 45 4.52 -10.12 0.12
N ILE A 46 5.27 -9.98 1.22
CA ILE A 46 5.66 -11.08 2.12
C ILE A 46 5.46 -10.64 3.59
N GLU A 47 4.82 -11.51 4.37
CA GLU A 47 4.60 -11.37 5.81
C GLU A 47 5.05 -12.66 6.51
N ASP A 48 5.80 -12.53 7.61
CA ASP A 48 6.36 -13.67 8.36
C ASP A 48 7.09 -14.71 7.50
N GLY A 49 7.86 -14.23 6.52
CA GLY A 49 8.64 -15.06 5.60
C GLY A 49 7.81 -15.82 4.56
N LYS A 50 6.50 -15.55 4.46
CA LYS A 50 5.59 -16.19 3.50
C LYS A 50 4.94 -15.16 2.57
N PRO A 51 4.68 -15.50 1.29
CA PRO A 51 3.89 -14.64 0.42
C PRO A 51 2.53 -14.31 1.03
N LEU A 52 2.03 -13.10 0.79
CA LEU A 52 0.69 -12.74 1.25
C LEU A 52 -0.37 -13.65 0.62
N SER A 53 -1.22 -14.22 1.47
CA SER A 53 -2.41 -14.98 1.09
C SER A 53 -3.66 -14.10 1.12
N LEU A 54 -4.81 -14.62 0.70
CA LEU A 54 -6.10 -13.93 0.86
C LEU A 54 -6.38 -13.55 2.34
N ARG A 55 -6.03 -14.42 3.30
CA ARG A 55 -6.22 -14.12 4.74
C ARG A 55 -5.35 -12.96 5.21
N SER A 56 -4.14 -12.83 4.68
CA SER A 56 -3.23 -11.71 4.98
C SER A 56 -3.41 -10.55 4.00
N ARG A 57 -4.50 -10.57 3.22
CA ARG A 57 -4.93 -9.52 2.28
C ARG A 57 -3.95 -9.28 1.11
N GLY A 58 -3.35 -10.35 0.61
CA GLY A 58 -2.49 -10.39 -0.56
C GLY A 58 -3.25 -10.39 -1.90
N PRO A 59 -2.54 -10.51 -3.04
CA PRO A 59 -1.09 -10.75 -3.16
C PRO A 59 -0.24 -9.51 -2.87
N VAL A 60 -0.84 -8.32 -2.88
CA VAL A 60 -0.19 -7.03 -2.67
C VAL A 60 -1.02 -6.19 -1.72
N ARG A 61 -0.37 -5.60 -0.72
CA ARG A 61 -0.98 -4.71 0.28
C ARG A 61 -0.13 -3.46 0.44
N LEU A 62 -0.78 -2.30 0.48
CA LEU A 62 -0.18 -1.02 0.83
C LEU A 62 -0.42 -0.75 2.32
N VAL A 63 0.64 -0.39 3.04
CA VAL A 63 0.57 -0.05 4.47
C VAL A 63 1.34 1.23 4.73
N GLU A 64 0.85 2.04 5.66
CA GLU A 64 1.59 3.16 6.23
C GLU A 64 2.42 2.64 7.42
N ARG A 65 3.71 2.96 7.44
CA ARG A 65 4.67 2.55 8.48
C ARG A 65 4.79 3.66 9.51
N GLU A 66 3.95 3.67 10.53
CA GLU A 66 4.23 4.51 11.71
C GLU A 66 5.36 3.90 12.54
N TYR A 67 6.46 4.64 12.69
CA TYR A 67 7.43 4.46 13.76
C TYR A 67 7.20 5.56 14.81
N GLY A 68 6.38 5.29 15.83
CA GLY A 68 6.29 6.16 17.01
C GLY A 68 5.03 5.99 17.86
N ASP A 69 5.18 5.37 19.04
CA ASP A 69 4.33 5.44 20.23
C ASP A 69 2.80 5.22 20.13
N ARG A 70 2.28 4.61 19.06
CA ARG A 70 0.86 4.23 19.01
C ARG A 70 0.64 2.76 19.40
N ASP A 71 -0.38 2.55 20.24
CA ASP A 71 -0.72 1.25 20.83
C ASP A 71 -1.07 0.24 19.74
N VAL A 72 -0.28 -0.84 19.65
CA VAL A 72 -0.44 -1.94 18.69
C VAL A 72 -1.79 -2.66 18.84
N ASN A 73 -2.50 -2.45 19.95
CA ASN A 73 -3.86 -2.95 20.21
C ASN A 73 -4.98 -2.06 19.65
N SER A 74 -4.67 -0.82 19.23
CA SER A 74 -5.63 0.09 18.61
C SER A 74 -5.62 -0.03 17.09
N LEU A 75 -6.00 -1.22 16.59
CA LEU A 75 -6.14 -1.51 15.15
C LEU A 75 -7.24 -0.67 14.44
N ARG A 76 -7.87 0.26 15.17
CA ARG A 76 -8.92 1.18 14.67
C ARG A 76 -8.37 2.47 14.06
N GLU A 77 -7.10 2.81 14.26
CA GLU A 77 -6.51 4.07 13.78
C GLU A 77 -5.81 3.93 12.42
N PHE A 78 -5.73 2.71 11.87
CA PHE A 78 -5.29 2.47 10.51
C PHE A 78 -6.41 2.80 9.52
N ASN A 79 -6.54 4.08 9.15
CA ASN A 79 -7.65 4.51 8.30
C ASN A 79 -7.49 4.15 6.81
N ASP A 80 -6.28 3.95 6.28
CA ASP A 80 -6.08 3.75 4.84
C ASP A 80 -5.22 2.53 4.51
N TRP A 81 -5.80 1.33 4.60
CA TRP A 81 -5.18 0.11 4.06
C TRP A 81 -5.79 -0.24 2.71
N ILE A 82 -5.00 -0.12 1.64
CA ILE A 82 -5.37 -0.65 0.33
C ILE A 82 -4.79 -2.04 0.19
N TRP A 83 -5.63 -3.05 0.01
CA TRP A 83 -5.20 -4.44 -0.08
C TRP A 83 -5.78 -5.15 -1.29
N MET A 84 -5.33 -6.39 -1.51
CA MET A 84 -5.72 -7.20 -2.66
C MET A 84 -5.58 -6.41 -3.96
N ILE A 85 -4.53 -5.57 -4.06
CA ILE A 85 -4.34 -4.66 -5.18
C ILE A 85 -4.13 -5.50 -6.45
N ARG A 86 -4.95 -5.23 -7.47
CA ARG A 86 -4.87 -5.83 -8.81
C ARG A 86 -4.21 -4.88 -9.79
N SER A 87 -4.52 -3.58 -9.73
CA SER A 87 -3.90 -2.56 -10.57
C SER A 87 -3.70 -1.24 -9.84
N ILE A 88 -2.67 -0.51 -10.29
CA ILE A 88 -2.32 0.84 -9.84
C ILE A 88 -2.17 1.69 -11.10
N GLU A 89 -2.97 2.74 -11.23
CA GLU A 89 -3.00 3.60 -12.41
C GLU A 89 -2.72 5.05 -12.03
N ALA A 90 -1.75 5.69 -12.69
CA ALA A 90 -1.53 7.12 -12.54
C ALA A 90 -2.73 7.91 -13.09
N ARG A 91 -3.24 8.84 -12.28
CA ARG A 91 -4.25 9.82 -12.71
C ARG A 91 -3.60 11.20 -12.71
N GLY A 92 -3.70 11.88 -13.85
CA GLY A 92 -3.14 13.21 -14.09
C GLY A 92 -3.89 14.31 -13.36
#